data_AF-A0A368KK29-F1
#
_entry.id   AF-A0A368KK29-F1
#
_cell.length_a   1.000
_cell.length_b   1.000
_cell.length_c   1.000
_cell.angle_alpha   90.00
_cell.angle_beta   90.00
_cell.angle_gamma   90.00
#
_symmetry.space_group_name_H-M   'P 1'
#
loop_
_entity.id
_entity.type
_entity.pdbx_description
1 polymer ?
#
loop_
_entity_poly.entity_id
_entity_poly.type
_entity_poly.pdbx_seq_one_letter_code
_entity_poly.pdbx_strand_id
1 'polypeptide(L)'
;MPEPNSLVPEVKAPTERPPRQFQFSLGGMIVFLLVICLIGSHLRTSWLLYDANQTLKRYRTEFGHLSIQDPSRTYVLAVDPHQELTWQWRVYIPPGQKHELCSIFRDIPVIEHEPDDLAFPKQRSSHQPIDDGELLITTSIQRDGQDRWRFHQVIQYAQGKRTDTYWVVRDKDMAPIISDETFNRVRGAVAGTSQMAFDGGNNVLLLKLQALPPMTTVTDDKNAGLMFWLSPIDP
;
A
#
# COMPACT_ATOMS: atom_id res chain seq x y z
N MET A 1 90.00 41.53 52.23
CA MET A 1 90.10 42.21 50.92
C MET A 1 90.21 41.13 49.85
N PRO A 2 89.59 41.32 48.67
CA PRO A 2 88.41 40.57 48.26
C PRO A 2 88.70 39.40 47.31
N GLU A 3 87.92 38.32 47.44
CA GLU A 3 87.54 37.44 46.32
C GLU A 3 86.39 38.11 45.54
N PRO A 4 86.45 38.09 44.20
CA PRO A 4 85.26 38.03 43.38
C PRO A 4 85.39 36.89 42.38
N ASN A 5 84.94 35.69 42.76
CA ASN A 5 84.80 34.58 41.82
C ASN A 5 83.42 34.68 41.15
N SER A 6 83.42 35.21 39.94
CA SER A 6 82.28 35.32 39.05
C SER A 6 81.84 33.94 38.56
N LEU A 7 80.74 33.43 39.12
CA LEU A 7 80.06 32.25 38.59
C LEU A 7 79.16 32.67 37.43
N VAL A 8 79.67 32.49 36.22
CA VAL A 8 78.89 32.56 34.97
C VAL A 8 77.93 31.35 34.96
N PRO A 9 76.61 31.55 34.80
CA PRO A 9 75.67 30.45 34.70
C PRO A 9 75.85 29.70 33.37
N GLU A 10 76.20 28.43 33.47
CA GLU A 10 76.34 27.50 32.35
C GLU A 10 74.97 27.28 31.68
N VAL A 11 74.82 27.85 30.48
CA VAL A 11 73.61 27.72 29.65
C VAL A 11 73.55 26.28 29.12
N LYS A 12 72.74 25.44 29.77
CA LYS A 12 72.47 24.06 29.36
C LYS A 12 71.69 24.06 28.04
N ALA A 13 72.36 23.64 26.96
CA ALA A 13 71.76 23.52 25.64
C ALA A 13 70.54 22.57 25.65
N PRO A 14 69.48 22.86 24.87
CA PRO A 14 68.26 22.07 24.85
C PRO A 14 68.57 20.65 24.34
N THR A 15 68.28 19.65 25.17
CA THR A 15 68.45 18.24 24.85
C THR A 15 67.46 17.84 23.76
N GLU A 16 67.95 17.72 22.52
CA GLU A 16 67.18 17.22 21.38
C GLU A 16 66.69 15.80 21.70
N ARG A 17 65.36 15.64 21.82
CA ARG A 17 64.77 14.32 22.04
C ARG A 17 64.88 13.53 20.73
N PRO A 18 65.42 12.30 20.76
CA PRO A 18 65.57 11.51 19.54
C PRO A 18 64.19 11.27 18.90
N PRO A 19 64.09 11.34 17.56
CA PRO A 19 62.83 11.14 16.86
C PRO A 19 62.30 9.74 17.19
N ARG A 20 61.08 9.69 17.71
CA ARG A 20 60.41 8.45 18.12
C ARG A 20 60.09 7.65 16.86
N GLN A 21 60.97 6.72 16.50
CA GLN A 21 60.79 5.86 15.35
C GLN A 21 59.60 4.94 15.62
N PHE A 22 58.53 5.09 14.84
CA PHE A 22 57.37 4.21 14.88
C PHE A 22 57.83 2.81 14.43
N GLN A 23 58.14 1.96 15.40
CA GLN A 23 58.39 0.54 15.14
C GLN A 23 57.05 -0.11 14.85
N PHE A 24 56.74 -0.27 13.57
CA PHE A 24 55.57 -1.02 13.11
C PHE A 24 55.76 -2.48 13.50
N SER A 25 55.08 -2.90 14.55
CA SER A 25 54.95 -4.31 14.90
C SER A 25 54.15 -5.01 13.80
N LEU A 26 54.74 -6.05 13.20
CA LEU A 26 54.08 -6.91 12.20
C LEU A 26 52.71 -7.40 12.68
N GLY A 27 52.57 -7.68 13.98
CA GLY A 27 51.31 -8.09 14.59
C GLY A 27 50.22 -7.02 14.49
N GLY A 28 50.58 -5.74 14.66
CA GLY A 28 49.65 -4.62 14.49
C GLY A 28 49.12 -4.50 13.06
N MET A 29 49.97 -4.75 12.07
CA MET A 29 49.57 -4.73 10.65
C MET A 29 48.56 -5.86 10.34
N ILE A 30 48.79 -7.07 10.85
CA ILE A 30 47.89 -8.22 10.65
C ILE A 30 46.53 -7.96 11.31
N VAL A 31 46.51 -7.43 12.54
CA VAL A 31 45.26 -7.09 13.24
C VAL A 31 44.49 -6.00 12.49
N PHE A 32 45.18 -4.95 12.02
CA PHE A 32 44.56 -3.88 11.26
C PHE A 32 43.95 -4.39 9.94
N LEU A 33 44.68 -5.25 9.22
CA LEU A 33 44.18 -5.89 8.00
C LEU A 33 42.91 -6.72 8.30
N LEU A 34 42.90 -7.50 9.38
CA LEU A 34 41.73 -8.27 9.81
C LEU A 34 40.52 -7.37 10.08
N VAL A 35 40.71 -6.25 10.79
CA VAL A 35 39.62 -5.29 11.05
C VAL A 35 39.06 -4.71 9.76
N ILE A 36 39.92 -4.30 8.82
CA ILE A 36 39.48 -3.80 7.51
C ILE A 36 38.68 -4.87 6.75
N CYS A 37 39.17 -6.11 6.70
CA CYS A 37 38.46 -7.22 6.05
C CYS A 37 37.08 -7.46 6.69
N LEU A 38 37.00 -7.37 8.01
CA LEU A 38 35.75 -7.58 8.75
C LEU A 38 34.74 -6.45 8.48
N ILE A 39 35.20 -5.19 8.47
CA ILE A 39 34.37 -4.03 8.08
C ILE A 39 33.90 -4.16 6.63
N GLY A 40 34.80 -4.49 5.70
CA GLY A 40 34.45 -4.68 4.29
C GLY A 40 33.43 -5.80 4.07
N SER A 41 33.59 -6.92 4.78
CA SER A 41 32.63 -8.04 4.77
C SER A 41 31.27 -7.61 5.30
N HIS A 42 31.23 -6.87 6.42
CA HIS A 42 29.99 -6.37 6.99
C HIS A 42 29.29 -5.39 6.05
N LEU A 43 30.00 -4.41 5.49
CA LEU A 43 29.43 -3.45 4.55
C LEU A 43 28.85 -4.15 3.32
N ARG A 44 29.57 -5.11 2.74
CA ARG A 44 29.09 -5.90 1.60
C ARG A 44 27.81 -6.67 1.96
N THR A 45 27.79 -7.31 3.12
CA THR A 45 26.65 -8.11 3.58
C THR A 45 25.43 -7.23 3.85
N SER A 46 25.62 -6.07 4.50
CA SER A 46 24.57 -5.08 4.73
C SER A 46 24.00 -4.53 3.42
N TRP A 47 24.84 -4.30 2.43
CA TRP A 47 24.41 -3.81 1.12
C TRP A 47 23.59 -4.87 0.36
N LEU A 48 24.04 -6.13 0.38
CA LEU A 48 23.30 -7.25 -0.21
C LEU A 48 21.94 -7.46 0.47
N LEU A 49 21.89 -7.36 1.80
CA LEU A 49 20.65 -7.48 2.56
C LEU A 49 19.68 -6.33 2.25
N TYR A 50 20.20 -5.12 2.07
CA TYR A 50 19.40 -3.96 1.67
C TYR A 50 18.81 -4.15 0.27
N ASP A 51 19.62 -4.56 -0.70
CA ASP A 51 19.20 -4.78 -2.08
C ASP A 51 18.18 -5.92 -2.22
N ALA A 52 18.42 -7.04 -1.53
CA ALA A 52 17.47 -8.15 -1.48
C ALA A 52 16.13 -7.73 -0.86
N ASN A 53 16.15 -6.90 0.18
CA ASN A 53 14.94 -6.36 0.80
C ASN A 53 14.21 -5.38 -0.12
N GLN A 54 14.92 -4.54 -0.87
CA GLN A 54 14.31 -3.64 -1.87
C GLN A 54 13.65 -4.44 -3.00
N THR A 55 14.32 -5.48 -3.47
CA THR A 55 13.80 -6.37 -4.52
C THR A 55 12.56 -7.13 -4.03
N LEU A 56 12.59 -7.67 -2.81
CA LEU A 56 11.42 -8.32 -2.21
C LEU A 56 10.27 -7.33 -1.99
N LYS A 57 10.54 -6.09 -1.57
CA LYS A 57 9.52 -5.05 -1.47
C LYS A 57 8.90 -4.77 -2.83
N ARG A 58 9.72 -4.62 -3.87
CA ARG A 58 9.26 -4.39 -5.24
C ARG A 58 8.39 -5.55 -5.73
N TYR A 59 8.85 -6.80 -5.61
CA TYR A 59 8.05 -7.96 -5.98
C TYR A 59 6.77 -8.07 -5.17
N ARG A 60 6.80 -7.78 -3.86
CA ARG A 60 5.57 -7.73 -3.05
C ARG A 60 4.58 -6.70 -3.57
N THR A 61 5.09 -5.56 -4.04
CA THR A 61 4.25 -4.51 -4.64
C THR A 61 3.69 -4.96 -5.99
N GLU A 62 4.51 -5.62 -6.81
CA GLU A 62 4.11 -6.15 -8.13
C GLU A 62 3.10 -7.31 -8.02
N PHE A 63 3.24 -8.20 -7.04
CA PHE A 63 2.33 -9.32 -6.79
C PHE A 63 1.13 -8.96 -5.91
N GLY A 64 0.99 -7.68 -5.54
CA GLY A 64 -0.14 -7.18 -4.77
C GLY A 64 -0.21 -7.75 -3.34
N HIS A 65 0.92 -7.94 -2.66
CA HIS A 65 0.95 -8.32 -1.24
C HIS A 65 0.58 -7.13 -0.34
N LEU A 66 -0.31 -7.37 0.63
CA LEU A 66 -0.62 -6.40 1.68
C LEU A 66 0.51 -6.32 2.71
N SER A 67 0.90 -5.09 3.06
CA SER A 67 1.81 -4.83 4.18
C SER A 67 1.02 -4.37 5.40
N ILE A 68 0.69 -5.29 6.31
CA ILE A 68 -0.09 -4.98 7.52
C ILE A 68 0.87 -4.42 8.59
N GLN A 69 0.83 -3.11 8.83
CA GLN A 69 1.68 -2.46 9.84
C GLN A 69 1.04 -2.46 11.24
N ASP A 70 -0.27 -2.22 11.27
CA ASP A 70 -1.12 -2.21 12.47
C ASP A 70 -2.30 -3.17 12.26
N PRO A 71 -2.35 -4.33 12.93
CA PRO A 71 -3.39 -5.35 12.75
C PRO A 71 -4.79 -4.94 13.26
N SER A 72 -4.94 -3.76 13.88
CA SER A 72 -6.24 -3.22 14.29
C SER A 72 -6.98 -2.46 13.17
N ARG A 73 -6.31 -2.21 12.04
CA ARG A 73 -6.82 -1.45 10.90
C ARG A 73 -7.16 -2.34 9.71
N THR A 74 -8.19 -1.93 8.97
CA THR A 74 -8.55 -2.56 7.70
C THR A 74 -7.60 -2.05 6.62
N TYR A 75 -7.01 -2.94 5.83
CA TYR A 75 -6.17 -2.56 4.69
C TYR A 75 -6.77 -3.01 3.39
N VAL A 76 -6.63 -2.18 2.36
CA VAL A 76 -7.08 -2.49 1.02
C VAL A 76 -5.97 -2.16 0.03
N LEU A 77 -5.71 -3.09 -0.88
CA LEU A 77 -4.82 -2.90 -2.01
C LEU A 77 -5.54 -3.37 -3.27
N ALA A 78 -5.65 -2.49 -4.26
CA ALA A 78 -6.17 -2.86 -5.55
C ALA A 78 -5.13 -3.69 -6.32
N VAL A 79 -5.59 -4.76 -6.95
CA VAL A 79 -4.80 -5.67 -7.77
C VAL A 79 -5.30 -5.54 -9.21
N ASP A 80 -4.40 -5.50 -10.18
CA ASP A 80 -4.76 -5.46 -11.60
C ASP A 80 -5.25 -6.85 -12.04
N PRO A 81 -6.53 -7.00 -12.46
CA PRO A 81 -7.05 -8.28 -12.91
C PRO A 81 -6.74 -8.58 -14.40
N HIS A 82 -6.15 -7.64 -15.15
CA HIS A 82 -5.90 -7.72 -16.59
C HIS A 82 -7.14 -8.04 -17.45
N GLN A 83 -8.34 -7.77 -16.93
CA GLN A 83 -9.63 -7.99 -17.58
C GLN A 83 -10.47 -6.71 -17.50
N GLU A 84 -11.13 -6.35 -18.59
CA GLU A 84 -12.06 -5.22 -18.62
C GLU A 84 -13.25 -5.45 -17.68
N LEU A 85 -13.79 -4.36 -17.13
CA LEU A 85 -14.93 -4.37 -16.19
C LEU A 85 -14.76 -5.36 -15.03
N THR A 86 -13.51 -5.64 -14.67
CA THR A 86 -13.14 -6.49 -13.55
C THR A 86 -12.28 -5.66 -12.62
N TRP A 87 -12.55 -5.79 -11.33
CA TRP A 87 -11.81 -5.14 -10.28
C TRP A 87 -11.49 -6.16 -9.21
N GLN A 88 -10.29 -6.06 -8.67
CA GLN A 88 -9.80 -6.98 -7.68
C GLN A 88 -9.14 -6.21 -6.53
N TRP A 89 -9.45 -6.61 -5.30
CA TRP A 89 -8.87 -6.03 -4.09
C TRP A 89 -8.40 -7.14 -3.19
N ARG A 90 -7.15 -7.02 -2.74
CA ARG A 90 -6.67 -7.74 -1.58
C ARG A 90 -7.03 -6.91 -0.34
N VAL A 91 -7.76 -7.51 0.57
CA VAL A 91 -8.29 -6.87 1.78
C VAL A 91 -7.80 -7.63 3.00
N TYR A 92 -7.42 -6.90 4.04
CA TYR A 92 -7.23 -7.44 5.39
C TYR A 92 -8.27 -6.82 6.31
N ILE A 93 -9.06 -7.67 6.96
CA ILE A 93 -10.02 -7.28 8.01
C ILE A 93 -9.41 -7.64 9.37
N PRO A 94 -9.40 -6.73 10.35
CA PRO A 94 -8.88 -6.98 11.70
C PRO A 94 -9.56 -8.16 12.40
N PRO A 95 -8.85 -8.88 13.28
CA PRO A 95 -9.41 -10.01 14.01
C PRO A 95 -10.66 -9.64 14.81
N GLY A 96 -11.68 -10.48 14.75
CA GLY A 96 -12.96 -10.29 15.46
C GLY A 96 -13.91 -9.25 14.84
N GLN A 97 -13.50 -8.56 13.77
CA GLN A 97 -14.41 -7.68 13.02
C GLN A 97 -15.04 -8.44 11.86
N LYS A 98 -16.27 -8.05 11.50
CA LYS A 98 -16.95 -8.53 10.29
C LYS A 98 -17.36 -7.35 9.45
N HIS A 99 -17.26 -7.53 8.14
CA HIS A 99 -17.74 -6.54 7.19
C HIS A 99 -18.74 -7.20 6.23
N GLU A 100 -19.47 -6.41 5.48
CA GLU A 100 -20.23 -6.83 4.31
C GLU A 100 -19.73 -6.06 3.09
N LEU A 101 -19.60 -6.72 1.94
CA LEU A 101 -19.33 -6.02 0.69
C LEU A 101 -20.64 -5.48 0.13
N CYS A 102 -20.83 -4.18 0.23
CA CYS A 102 -21.99 -3.48 -0.33
C CYS A 102 -21.74 -3.02 -1.76
N SER A 103 -22.82 -2.91 -2.53
CA SER A 103 -22.81 -2.33 -3.86
C SER A 103 -24.02 -1.43 -4.11
N ILE A 104 -23.90 -0.43 -4.97
CA ILE A 104 -25.05 0.29 -5.50
C ILE A 104 -24.79 0.62 -6.96
N PHE A 105 -25.85 0.62 -7.75
CA PHE A 105 -25.83 1.01 -9.15
C PHE A 105 -26.78 2.20 -9.34
N ARG A 106 -26.40 3.11 -10.24
CA ARG A 106 -27.17 4.26 -10.71
C ARG A 106 -27.42 5.41 -9.74
N ASP A 107 -27.68 5.15 -8.47
CA ASP A 107 -27.98 6.22 -7.50
C ASP A 107 -26.78 6.47 -6.59
N ILE A 108 -25.58 6.68 -7.18
CA ILE A 108 -24.39 6.95 -6.38
C ILE A 108 -24.40 8.42 -5.92
N PRO A 109 -24.07 8.71 -4.65
CA PRO A 109 -23.96 10.08 -4.15
C PRO A 109 -22.99 10.89 -5.01
N VAL A 110 -23.35 12.10 -5.42
CA VAL A 110 -22.42 13.00 -6.13
C VAL A 110 -21.30 13.42 -5.18
N ILE A 111 -20.06 13.43 -5.65
CA ILE A 111 -18.96 14.05 -4.89
C ILE A 111 -18.74 15.43 -5.43
N GLU A 112 -19.16 16.43 -4.66
CA GLU A 112 -19.02 17.81 -5.08
C GLU A 112 -17.69 18.42 -4.65
N HIS A 113 -17.26 18.28 -3.38
CA HIS A 113 -16.17 19.12 -2.88
C HIS A 113 -15.03 18.39 -2.14
N GLU A 114 -15.24 17.33 -1.34
CA GLU A 114 -14.13 16.80 -0.51
C GLU A 114 -13.98 15.26 -0.42
N PRO A 115 -12.83 14.75 0.05
CA PRO A 115 -12.60 13.31 0.29
C PRO A 115 -13.48 12.74 1.42
N ASP A 116 -13.90 13.57 2.37
CA ASP A 116 -14.70 13.15 3.54
C ASP A 116 -16.22 13.15 3.28
N ASP A 117 -16.67 13.66 2.13
CA ASP A 117 -18.08 13.67 1.69
C ASP A 117 -18.57 12.31 1.15
N LEU A 118 -17.91 11.20 1.53
CA LEU A 118 -18.36 9.86 1.18
C LEU A 118 -19.59 9.51 2.01
N ALA A 119 -20.73 10.08 1.64
CA ALA A 119 -22.04 9.71 2.15
C ALA A 119 -22.37 8.29 1.67
N PHE A 120 -21.99 7.27 2.44
CA PHE A 120 -22.32 5.89 2.10
C PHE A 120 -23.85 5.68 2.13
N PRO A 121 -24.45 5.09 1.08
CA PRO A 121 -25.87 4.78 1.07
C PRO A 121 -26.26 3.91 2.26
N LYS A 122 -27.36 4.26 2.94
CA LYS A 122 -27.91 3.45 4.03
C LYS A 122 -28.51 2.13 3.53
N GLN A 123 -28.96 2.10 2.28
CA GLN A 123 -29.54 0.92 1.68
C GLN A 123 -28.43 -0.05 1.26
N ARG A 124 -28.34 -1.16 1.96
CA ARG A 124 -27.36 -2.24 1.74
C ARG A 124 -27.96 -3.24 0.74
N SER A 125 -27.23 -3.53 -0.33
CA SER A 125 -27.63 -4.53 -1.34
C SER A 125 -27.09 -5.94 -1.06
N SER A 126 -26.17 -6.04 -0.11
CA SER A 126 -25.50 -7.29 0.24
C SER A 126 -25.78 -7.63 1.69
N HIS A 127 -25.97 -8.92 1.94
CA HIS A 127 -26.28 -9.47 3.26
C HIS A 127 -25.29 -10.55 3.70
N GLN A 128 -24.24 -10.79 2.90
CA GLN A 128 -23.29 -11.84 3.25
C GLN A 128 -22.13 -11.26 4.07
N PRO A 129 -22.02 -11.65 5.36
CA PRO A 129 -20.88 -11.26 6.16
C PRO A 129 -19.59 -11.85 5.59
N ILE A 130 -18.54 -11.05 5.64
CA ILE A 130 -17.16 -11.35 5.33
C ILE A 130 -16.44 -11.43 6.68
N ASP A 131 -15.87 -12.59 6.93
CA ASP A 131 -15.11 -12.87 8.14
C ASP A 131 -13.77 -12.11 8.15
N ASP A 132 -13.12 -12.10 9.31
CA ASP A 132 -11.81 -11.45 9.51
C ASP A 132 -10.67 -12.15 8.74
N GLY A 133 -9.54 -11.45 8.63
CA GLY A 133 -8.32 -11.95 7.99
C GLY A 133 -8.08 -11.42 6.58
N GLU A 134 -7.11 -12.03 5.89
CA GLU A 134 -6.75 -11.67 4.51
C GLU A 134 -7.61 -12.40 3.49
N LEU A 135 -8.14 -11.65 2.54
CA LEU A 135 -9.00 -12.16 1.48
C LEU A 135 -8.83 -11.37 0.17
N LEU A 136 -9.21 -12.01 -0.93
CA LEU A 136 -9.21 -11.45 -2.27
C LEU A 136 -10.66 -11.31 -2.73
N ILE A 137 -11.09 -10.07 -2.94
CA ILE A 137 -12.40 -9.72 -3.50
C ILE A 137 -12.21 -9.48 -4.98
N THR A 138 -12.93 -10.20 -5.81
CA THR A 138 -13.04 -9.93 -7.25
C THR A 138 -14.49 -9.57 -7.55
N THR A 139 -14.70 -8.44 -8.21
CA THR A 139 -16.00 -8.06 -8.77
C THR A 139 -15.85 -7.87 -10.27
N SER A 140 -16.76 -8.43 -11.04
CA SER A 140 -16.76 -8.29 -12.50
C SER A 140 -18.17 -8.04 -13.02
N ILE A 141 -18.24 -7.35 -14.15
CA ILE A 141 -19.48 -7.19 -14.92
C ILE A 141 -19.24 -7.77 -16.30
N GLN A 142 -20.07 -8.73 -16.68
CA GLN A 142 -19.93 -9.46 -17.95
C GLN A 142 -21.29 -9.75 -18.55
N ARG A 143 -21.37 -9.85 -19.88
CA ARG A 143 -22.56 -10.36 -20.56
C ARG A 143 -22.59 -11.88 -20.46
N ASP A 144 -23.74 -12.44 -20.14
CA ASP A 144 -23.95 -13.89 -20.18
C ASP A 144 -24.23 -14.39 -21.61
N GLY A 145 -24.33 -15.71 -21.79
CA GLY A 145 -24.67 -16.30 -23.09
C GLY A 145 -26.07 -15.96 -23.62
N GLN A 146 -26.88 -15.21 -22.87
CA GLN A 146 -28.19 -14.69 -23.28
C GLN A 146 -28.16 -13.18 -23.50
N ASP A 147 -26.98 -12.59 -23.61
CA ASP A 147 -26.76 -11.16 -23.82
C ASP A 147 -27.30 -10.27 -22.70
N ARG A 148 -27.38 -10.79 -21.46
CA ARG A 148 -27.75 -9.99 -20.28
C ARG A 148 -26.53 -9.65 -19.47
N TRP A 149 -26.46 -8.42 -18.98
CA TRP A 149 -25.44 -8.05 -18.00
C TRP A 149 -25.61 -8.84 -16.71
N ARG A 150 -24.51 -9.42 -16.23
CA ARG A 150 -24.39 -10.06 -14.93
C ARG A 150 -23.28 -9.41 -14.15
N PHE A 151 -23.59 -9.07 -12.92
CA PHE A 151 -22.59 -8.79 -11.91
C PHE A 151 -22.16 -10.12 -11.28
N HIS A 152 -20.87 -10.31 -11.13
CA HIS A 152 -20.28 -11.51 -10.54
C HIS A 152 -19.25 -11.10 -9.48
N GLN A 153 -19.45 -11.62 -8.28
CA GLN A 153 -18.62 -11.38 -7.12
C GLN A 153 -18.00 -12.70 -6.65
N VAL A 154 -16.70 -12.67 -6.41
CA VAL A 154 -15.95 -13.78 -5.84
C VAL A 154 -15.17 -13.27 -4.64
N ILE A 155 -15.32 -13.95 -3.50
CA ILE A 155 -14.50 -13.72 -2.30
C ILE A 155 -13.69 -14.98 -2.04
N GLN A 156 -12.37 -14.86 -2.02
CA GLN A 156 -11.45 -15.94 -1.73
C GLN A 156 -10.67 -15.63 -0.46
N TYR A 157 -10.83 -16.47 0.56
CA TYR A 157 -10.14 -16.34 1.84
C TYR A 157 -8.75 -16.99 1.76
N ALA A 158 -7.80 -16.53 2.59
CA ALA A 158 -6.46 -17.12 2.68
C ALA A 158 -6.47 -18.63 3.01
N GLN A 159 -7.51 -19.12 3.70
CA GLN A 159 -7.69 -20.53 4.05
C GLN A 159 -8.22 -21.38 2.87
N GLY A 160 -8.43 -20.78 1.69
CA GLY A 160 -8.92 -21.47 0.49
C GLY A 160 -10.44 -21.54 0.37
N LYS A 161 -11.21 -21.09 1.38
CA LYS A 161 -12.66 -20.92 1.27
C LYS A 161 -12.96 -19.93 0.14
N ARG A 162 -13.96 -20.25 -0.70
CA ARG A 162 -14.41 -19.39 -1.80
C ARG A 162 -15.92 -19.22 -1.73
N THR A 163 -16.37 -17.98 -1.88
CA THR A 163 -17.77 -17.61 -2.03
C THR A 163 -17.94 -16.97 -3.40
N ASP A 164 -19.02 -17.34 -4.07
CA ASP A 164 -19.35 -16.89 -5.42
C ASP A 164 -20.81 -16.44 -5.45
N THR A 165 -21.08 -15.25 -5.94
CA THR A 165 -22.42 -14.66 -5.98
C THR A 165 -22.59 -13.89 -7.28
N TYR A 166 -23.78 -13.98 -7.89
CA TYR A 166 -24.08 -13.27 -9.11
C TYR A 166 -25.53 -12.78 -9.12
N TRP A 167 -25.78 -11.70 -9.86
CA TRP A 167 -27.12 -11.21 -10.13
C TRP A 167 -27.18 -10.54 -11.50
N VAL A 168 -28.39 -10.48 -12.06
CA VAL A 168 -28.63 -9.82 -13.35
C VAL A 168 -28.69 -8.31 -13.13
N VAL A 169 -28.00 -7.56 -13.98
CA VAL A 169 -28.06 -6.10 -14.03
C VAL A 169 -28.87 -5.71 -15.26
N ARG A 170 -29.74 -4.70 -15.13
CA ARG A 170 -30.56 -4.25 -16.27
C ARG A 170 -29.70 -3.42 -17.21
N ASP A 171 -29.92 -3.55 -18.51
CA ASP A 171 -29.16 -2.80 -19.53
C ASP A 171 -29.16 -1.29 -19.28
N LYS A 172 -30.31 -0.74 -18.87
CA LYS A 172 -30.44 0.69 -18.55
C LYS A 172 -29.54 1.16 -17.39
N ASP A 173 -29.21 0.26 -16.46
CA ASP A 173 -28.35 0.59 -15.31
C ASP A 173 -26.86 0.49 -15.72
N MET A 174 -26.54 -0.30 -16.76
CA MET A 174 -25.19 -0.44 -17.30
C MET A 174 -24.84 0.58 -18.38
N ALA A 175 -25.83 1.05 -19.15
CA ALA A 175 -25.62 1.95 -20.28
C ALA A 175 -24.71 3.16 -19.97
N PRO A 176 -24.84 3.85 -18.83
CA PRO A 176 -23.96 4.97 -18.50
C PRO A 176 -22.51 4.58 -18.19
N ILE A 177 -22.24 3.33 -17.84
CA ILE A 177 -20.92 2.86 -17.38
C ILE A 177 -20.08 2.37 -18.57
N ILE A 178 -20.75 1.73 -19.54
CA ILE A 178 -20.14 1.09 -20.71
C ILE A 178 -20.15 1.97 -21.97
N SER A 179 -20.81 3.13 -21.93
CA SER A 179 -20.92 3.99 -23.11
C SER A 179 -19.60 4.69 -23.38
N ASP A 180 -19.15 4.64 -24.64
CA ASP A 180 -17.98 5.40 -25.12
C ASP A 180 -18.21 6.92 -25.07
N GLU A 181 -19.47 7.36 -24.95
CA GLU A 181 -19.85 8.77 -24.89
C GLU A 181 -19.75 9.37 -23.47
N THR A 182 -19.60 8.52 -22.45
CA THR A 182 -19.54 8.94 -21.05
C THR A 182 -18.10 8.95 -20.54
N PHE A 183 -17.75 10.01 -19.82
CA PHE A 183 -16.47 10.06 -19.11
C PHE A 183 -16.66 9.46 -17.73
N ASN A 184 -15.81 8.51 -17.38
CA ASN A 184 -15.87 7.87 -16.07
C ASN A 184 -14.91 8.54 -15.09
N ARG A 185 -15.46 9.08 -14.00
CA ARG A 185 -14.66 9.51 -12.84
C ARG A 185 -14.50 8.31 -11.89
N VAL A 186 -13.26 7.91 -11.65
CA VAL A 186 -12.93 6.80 -10.75
C VAL A 186 -12.39 7.32 -9.42
N ARG A 187 -12.85 6.77 -8.30
CA ARG A 187 -12.27 6.94 -6.95
C ARG A 187 -12.23 5.61 -6.19
N GLY A 188 -11.44 5.55 -5.12
CA GLY A 188 -11.29 4.38 -4.25
C GLY A 188 -9.91 3.75 -4.40
N ALA A 189 -9.80 2.50 -3.96
CA ALA A 189 -8.61 1.68 -4.21
C ALA A 189 -8.65 1.17 -5.66
N VAL A 190 -7.93 1.84 -6.56
CA VAL A 190 -7.86 1.49 -7.99
C VAL A 190 -6.48 0.90 -8.30
N ALA A 191 -6.37 0.01 -9.28
CA ALA A 191 -5.08 -0.57 -9.68
C ALA A 191 -4.05 0.55 -9.93
N GLY A 192 -2.82 0.35 -9.43
CA GLY A 192 -1.75 1.36 -9.46
C GLY A 192 -1.78 2.37 -8.30
N THR A 193 -2.81 2.36 -7.44
CA THR A 193 -2.79 3.14 -6.18
C THR A 193 -2.03 2.41 -5.07
N SER A 194 -1.46 3.17 -4.14
CA SER A 194 -0.84 2.60 -2.93
C SER A 194 -1.89 1.94 -2.04
N GLN A 195 -1.45 0.96 -1.24
CA GLN A 195 -2.26 0.37 -0.18
C GLN A 195 -2.86 1.47 0.70
N MET A 196 -4.15 1.35 1.00
CA MET A 196 -4.90 2.24 1.89
C MET A 196 -5.14 1.55 3.23
N ALA A 197 -5.17 2.33 4.30
CA ALA A 197 -5.43 1.86 5.66
C ALA A 197 -6.60 2.65 6.24
N PHE A 198 -7.52 1.96 6.88
CA PHE A 198 -8.75 2.53 7.44
C PHE A 198 -8.87 2.08 8.90
N ASP A 199 -9.30 2.99 9.77
CA ASP A 199 -9.62 2.63 11.15
C ASP A 199 -10.79 1.63 11.17
N GLY A 200 -10.70 0.66 12.08
CA GLY A 200 -11.75 -0.36 12.24
C GLY A 200 -13.11 0.27 12.56
N GLY A 201 -14.17 -0.31 12.01
CA GLY A 201 -15.54 0.20 12.21
C GLY A 201 -15.93 1.38 11.29
N ASN A 202 -15.09 1.77 10.34
CA ASN A 202 -15.46 2.71 9.28
C ASN A 202 -15.82 1.99 7.98
N ASN A 203 -16.67 2.61 7.17
CA ASN A 203 -16.90 2.17 5.80
C ASN A 203 -15.62 2.34 4.97
N VAL A 204 -15.31 1.34 4.15
CA VAL A 204 -14.12 1.34 3.30
C VAL A 204 -14.51 1.39 1.84
N LEU A 205 -14.27 2.53 1.18
CA LEU A 205 -14.55 2.67 -0.24
C LEU A 205 -13.55 1.85 -1.07
N LEU A 206 -14.05 0.84 -1.77
CA LEU A 206 -13.24 0.05 -2.70
C LEU A 206 -13.20 0.72 -4.07
N LEU A 207 -14.36 1.06 -4.61
CA LEU A 207 -14.49 1.68 -5.92
C LEU A 207 -15.72 2.57 -5.98
N LYS A 208 -15.57 3.69 -6.66
CA LYS A 208 -16.67 4.52 -7.13
C LYS A 208 -16.38 4.91 -8.57
N LEU A 209 -17.27 4.51 -9.46
CA LEU A 209 -17.20 4.80 -10.88
C LEU A 209 -18.43 5.63 -11.22
N GLN A 210 -18.23 6.92 -11.45
CA GLN A 210 -19.31 7.84 -11.78
C GLN A 210 -19.28 8.17 -13.27
N ALA A 211 -20.39 7.91 -13.94
CA ALA A 211 -20.60 8.32 -15.31
C ALA A 211 -20.90 9.82 -15.34
N LEU A 212 -20.06 10.59 -16.02
CA LEU A 212 -20.31 12.00 -16.28
C LEU A 212 -20.91 12.12 -17.69
N PRO A 213 -22.08 12.75 -17.82
CA PRO A 213 -22.66 12.98 -19.15
C PRO A 213 -21.74 13.87 -19.98
N PRO A 214 -21.71 13.71 -21.31
CA PRO A 214 -20.98 14.61 -22.18
C PRO A 214 -21.51 16.05 -22.01
N MET A 215 -20.64 17.06 -22.17
CA MET A 215 -21.01 18.46 -21.93
C MET A 215 -22.19 18.96 -22.79
N THR A 216 -22.52 18.23 -23.86
CA THR A 216 -23.58 18.55 -24.81
C THR A 216 -24.96 18.04 -24.39
N THR A 217 -25.06 17.12 -23.43
CA THR A 217 -26.34 16.55 -22.99
C THR A 217 -26.72 17.05 -21.60
N VAL A 218 -27.85 17.74 -21.51
CA VAL A 218 -28.50 18.01 -20.23
C VAL A 218 -29.25 16.74 -19.84
N THR A 219 -28.56 15.81 -19.18
CA THR A 219 -29.20 14.64 -18.58
C THR A 219 -29.36 14.89 -17.08
N ASP A 220 -30.53 14.52 -16.55
CA ASP A 220 -30.80 14.58 -15.10
C ASP A 220 -30.07 13.48 -14.31
N ASP A 221 -29.42 12.53 -14.97
CA ASP A 221 -28.83 11.34 -14.34
C ASP A 221 -27.37 11.57 -13.90
N LYS A 222 -27.13 12.62 -13.10
CA LYS A 222 -25.80 12.93 -12.53
C LYS A 222 -25.30 11.89 -11.52
N ASN A 223 -26.20 11.03 -11.06
CA ASN A 223 -25.92 9.99 -10.08
C ASN A 223 -25.51 8.68 -10.74
N ALA A 224 -25.62 8.56 -12.07
CA ALA A 224 -25.33 7.32 -12.78
C ALA A 224 -23.91 6.83 -12.49
N GLY A 225 -23.78 5.55 -12.13
CA GLY A 225 -22.49 4.95 -11.81
C GLY A 225 -22.62 3.64 -11.05
N LEU A 226 -21.50 3.16 -10.52
CA LEU A 226 -21.45 2.06 -9.58
C LEU A 226 -20.55 2.41 -8.40
N MET A 227 -20.82 1.83 -7.24
CA MET A 227 -19.98 1.98 -6.07
C MET A 227 -19.92 0.68 -5.28
N PHE A 228 -18.71 0.29 -4.87
CA PHE A 228 -18.42 -0.84 -4.00
C PHE A 228 -17.73 -0.35 -2.74
N TRP A 229 -18.18 -0.83 -1.59
CA TRP A 229 -17.56 -0.50 -0.31
C TRP A 229 -17.75 -1.65 0.68
N LEU A 230 -16.86 -1.72 1.67
CA LEU A 230 -17.05 -2.58 2.83
C LEU A 230 -17.75 -1.78 3.91
N SER A 231 -18.85 -2.31 4.45
CA SER A 231 -19.48 -1.76 5.65
C SER A 231 -19.17 -2.66 6.83
N PRO A 232 -18.77 -2.13 8.00
CA PRO A 232 -18.68 -2.91 9.21
C PRO A 232 -20.06 -3.44 9.60
N ILE A 233 -20.08 -4.64 10.17
CA ILE A 233 -21.27 -5.25 10.79
C ILE A 233 -21.10 -5.11 12.29
N ASP A 234 -22.05 -4.44 12.94
CA ASP A 234 -22.07 -4.34 14.40
C ASP A 234 -22.16 -5.76 15.00
N PRO A 235 -21.30 -6.10 15.99
CA PRO A 235 -21.20 -7.44 16.56
C PRO A 235 -22.46 -7.89 17.32
#